data_AF-A0A1C4VWX8-F1
#
_entry.id   AF-A0A1C4VWX8-F1
#
_cell.length_a   1.000
_cell.length_b   1.000
_cell.length_c   1.000
_cell.angle_alpha   90.00
_cell.angle_beta   90.00
_cell.angle_gamma   90.00
#
_symmetry.space_group_name_H-M   'P 1'
#
loop_
_entity.id
_entity.type
_entity.pdbx_description
1 polymer ?
#
loop_
_entity_poly.entity_id
_entity_poly.type
_entity_poly.pdbx_seq_one_letter_code
_entity_poly.pdbx_strand_id
1 'polypeptide(L)'
;MIEIVTEVDLFHPPARIWRALTERALLAKWFADSAPGSDRWILATAALPGYDSDTEVETVELRAPDRLVVRCRETGRATRLACDLTSTAHGTRLSVREVLEEGDWDADARAEQHEQAITGRLPAILDWLAFQNVDLRRAEGGLTAELPVVRLLGDDRRRPGRHRVLLATGAVTLIAATAGATVWATVGESPAPAAPTPTTSLVMPSSATPAARPTTARPTPSASRRSPSPSPTPSPTPSRTASPKPSTVGVPLSATYETVTDRIFGYRGEVVLRNPGPSPRPGWTVTVMLHDGATVGGVDGAEATQDGAVVTFTGEALPGGQSAIIRFDVRDPNPSHDAPAACATGNTPCAPA
;
A
#
# COMPACT_ATOMS: atom_id res chain seq x y z
N MET A 1 -41.24 -14.02 1.59
CA MET A 1 -39.80 -14.34 1.62
C MET A 1 -39.20 -13.68 0.40
N ILE A 2 -38.33 -12.69 0.58
CA ILE A 2 -37.61 -12.05 -0.52
C ILE A 2 -36.21 -12.65 -0.54
N GLU A 3 -35.76 -13.06 -1.71
CA GLU A 3 -34.48 -13.71 -1.93
C GLU A 3 -33.82 -13.09 -3.16
N ILE A 4 -32.55 -12.76 -3.03
CA ILE A 4 -31.70 -12.23 -4.09
C ILE A 4 -30.66 -13.32 -4.41
N VAL A 5 -30.49 -13.64 -5.69
CA VAL A 5 -29.47 -14.59 -6.15
C VAL A 5 -28.70 -13.96 -7.30
N THR A 6 -27.39 -13.85 -7.16
CA THR A 6 -26.48 -13.30 -8.17
C THR A 6 -25.37 -14.31 -8.41
N GLU A 7 -25.14 -14.69 -9.68
CA GLU A 7 -24.11 -15.66 -10.05
C GLU A 7 -23.09 -15.06 -11.03
N VAL A 8 -21.82 -15.42 -10.85
CA VAL A 8 -20.73 -14.98 -11.74
C VAL A 8 -19.70 -16.10 -11.95
N ASP A 9 -19.26 -16.30 -13.19
CA ASP A 9 -18.13 -17.18 -13.52
C ASP A 9 -16.82 -16.37 -13.49
N LEU A 10 -15.92 -16.74 -12.57
CA LEU A 10 -14.65 -16.08 -12.33
C LEU A 10 -13.49 -16.94 -12.85
N PHE A 11 -12.60 -16.36 -13.66
CA PHE A 11 -11.44 -17.05 -14.27
C PHE A 11 -10.26 -17.26 -13.29
N HIS A 12 -10.58 -17.69 -12.07
CA HIS A 12 -9.64 -17.85 -10.97
C HIS A 12 -9.90 -19.14 -10.18
N PRO A 13 -8.87 -19.72 -9.54
CA PRO A 13 -9.03 -20.91 -8.71
C PRO A 13 -9.82 -20.59 -7.43
N PRO A 14 -10.59 -21.55 -6.88
CA PRO A 14 -11.51 -21.32 -5.77
C PRO A 14 -10.77 -20.80 -4.53
N ALA A 15 -9.56 -21.28 -4.27
CA ALA A 15 -8.72 -20.80 -3.17
C ALA A 15 -8.40 -19.29 -3.22
N ARG A 16 -8.28 -18.68 -4.41
CA ARG A 16 -8.04 -17.23 -4.53
C ARG A 16 -9.31 -16.43 -4.21
N ILE A 17 -10.45 -16.91 -4.68
CA ILE A 17 -11.76 -16.28 -4.43
C ILE A 17 -12.12 -16.41 -2.96
N TRP A 18 -11.92 -17.59 -2.36
CA TRP A 18 -12.09 -17.83 -0.94
C TRP A 18 -11.31 -16.82 -0.09
N ARG A 19 -10.01 -16.60 -0.38
CA ARG A 19 -9.20 -15.58 0.30
C ARG A 19 -9.83 -14.18 0.19
N ALA A 20 -10.26 -13.77 -1.00
CA ALA A 20 -10.90 -12.47 -1.20
C ALA A 20 -12.24 -12.32 -0.44
N LEU A 21 -12.98 -13.41 -0.23
CA LEU A 21 -14.24 -13.43 0.52
C LEU A 21 -14.07 -13.53 2.04
N THR A 22 -12.92 -14.00 2.55
CA THR A 22 -12.73 -14.28 3.99
C THR A 22 -11.61 -13.49 4.68
N GLU A 23 -10.62 -12.99 3.95
CA GLU A 23 -9.55 -12.16 4.54
C GLU A 23 -10.03 -10.71 4.68
N ARG A 24 -10.17 -10.23 5.91
CA ARG A 24 -10.63 -8.86 6.24
C ARG A 24 -9.90 -7.77 5.47
N ALA A 25 -8.59 -7.89 5.33
CA ALA A 25 -7.75 -6.95 4.56
C ALA A 25 -8.08 -6.91 3.05
N LEU A 26 -8.51 -8.04 2.48
CA LEU A 26 -8.98 -8.08 1.09
C LEU A 26 -10.38 -7.48 0.98
N LEU A 27 -11.29 -7.87 1.88
CA LEU A 27 -12.66 -7.35 1.94
C LEU A 27 -12.71 -5.82 2.06
N ALA A 28 -11.86 -5.22 2.89
CA ALA A 28 -11.72 -3.76 3.00
C ALA A 28 -11.42 -3.09 1.65
N LYS A 29 -10.61 -3.75 0.82
CA LYS A 29 -10.12 -3.20 -0.45
C LYS A 29 -11.09 -3.34 -1.62
N TRP A 30 -11.92 -4.38 -1.66
CA TRP A 30 -12.87 -4.59 -2.77
C TRP A 30 -14.34 -4.45 -2.38
N PHE A 31 -14.71 -4.45 -1.10
CA PHE A 31 -16.11 -4.36 -0.64
C PHE A 31 -16.35 -3.23 0.36
N ALA A 32 -16.02 -3.46 1.64
CA ALA A 32 -16.25 -2.55 2.76
C ALA A 32 -15.22 -2.83 3.86
N ASP A 33 -14.77 -1.79 4.56
CA ASP A 33 -13.84 -1.93 5.68
C ASP A 33 -14.49 -2.66 6.87
N SER A 34 -13.67 -3.22 7.77
CA SER A 34 -14.13 -4.06 8.88
C SER A 34 -13.56 -3.66 10.23
N ALA A 35 -14.43 -3.25 11.15
CA ALA A 35 -14.08 -3.07 12.56
C ALA A 35 -14.22 -4.40 13.33
N PRO A 36 -13.28 -4.73 14.24
CA PRO A 36 -13.41 -5.89 15.12
C PRO A 36 -14.45 -5.64 16.22
N GLY A 37 -15.42 -6.54 16.37
CA GLY A 37 -16.24 -6.69 17.59
C GLY A 37 -15.79 -7.90 18.41
N SER A 38 -16.46 -8.20 19.53
CA SER A 38 -16.03 -9.27 20.45
C SER A 38 -16.13 -10.67 19.85
N ASP A 39 -17.29 -11.00 19.26
CA ASP A 39 -17.62 -12.30 18.67
C ASP A 39 -18.19 -12.17 17.24
N ARG A 40 -18.26 -10.93 16.75
CA ARG A 40 -18.83 -10.50 15.47
C ARG A 40 -17.97 -9.37 14.91
N TRP A 41 -18.13 -9.06 13.64
CA TRP A 41 -17.37 -8.01 12.97
C TRP A 41 -18.33 -7.07 12.26
N ILE A 42 -18.01 -5.78 12.28
CA ILE A 42 -18.87 -4.74 11.70
C ILE A 42 -18.26 -4.32 10.37
N LEU A 43 -19.01 -4.47 9.29
CA LEU A 43 -18.67 -3.94 7.98
C LEU A 43 -19.18 -2.50 7.84
N ALA A 44 -18.30 -1.60 7.40
CA ALA A 44 -18.59 -0.18 7.17
C ALA A 44 -19.42 0.02 5.89
N THR A 45 -20.66 -0.49 5.89
CA THR A 45 -21.57 -0.52 4.73
C THR A 45 -22.51 0.67 4.65
N ALA A 46 -22.62 1.53 5.67
CA ALA A 46 -23.58 2.66 5.67
C ALA A 46 -23.42 3.66 4.51
N ALA A 47 -22.25 3.67 3.84
CA ALA A 47 -21.99 4.51 2.67
C ALA A 47 -22.26 3.81 1.31
N LEU A 48 -22.73 2.57 1.32
CA LEU A 48 -22.97 1.76 0.12
C LEU A 48 -24.46 1.79 -0.30
N PRO A 49 -24.77 1.80 -1.62
CA PRO A 49 -26.14 1.66 -2.09
C PRO A 49 -26.82 0.40 -1.55
N GLY A 50 -28.09 0.52 -1.15
CA GLY A 50 -28.88 -0.59 -0.62
C GLY A 50 -28.58 -1.00 0.83
N TYR A 51 -27.78 -0.22 1.58
CA TYR A 51 -27.51 -0.43 3.01
C TYR A 51 -27.99 0.77 3.84
N ASP A 52 -28.73 0.51 4.92
CA ASP A 52 -29.28 1.57 5.79
C ASP A 52 -28.39 1.89 7.01
N SER A 53 -27.46 1.00 7.32
CA SER A 53 -26.47 1.14 8.39
C SER A 53 -25.26 0.28 8.10
N ASP A 54 -24.23 0.41 8.94
CA ASP A 54 -23.17 -0.59 9.01
C ASP A 54 -23.75 -1.96 9.36
N THR A 55 -23.15 -3.01 8.82
CA THR A 55 -23.65 -4.38 8.90
C THR A 55 -22.85 -5.17 9.93
N GLU A 56 -23.51 -5.61 11.00
CA GLU A 56 -22.95 -6.59 11.93
C GLU A 56 -23.02 -7.99 11.31
N VAL A 57 -21.87 -8.66 11.19
CA VAL A 57 -21.74 -9.97 10.54
C VAL A 57 -21.36 -11.06 11.54
N GLU A 58 -22.14 -12.14 11.53
CA GLU A 58 -22.01 -13.33 12.37
C GLU A 58 -21.81 -14.56 11.48
N THR A 59 -20.66 -15.23 11.56
CA THR A 59 -20.40 -16.43 10.72
C THR A 59 -21.20 -17.62 11.22
N VAL A 60 -22.04 -18.18 10.34
CA VAL A 60 -22.93 -19.32 10.63
C VAL A 60 -22.36 -20.64 10.10
N GLU A 61 -21.73 -20.62 8.93
CA GLU A 61 -21.05 -21.77 8.33
C GLU A 61 -19.77 -21.33 7.63
N LEU A 62 -18.68 -22.06 7.82
CA LEU A 62 -17.41 -21.83 7.14
C LEU A 62 -16.82 -23.18 6.68
N ARG A 63 -16.94 -23.47 5.39
CA ARG A 63 -16.45 -24.71 4.76
C ARG A 63 -15.49 -24.34 3.63
N ALA A 64 -14.23 -24.13 3.98
CA ALA A 64 -13.21 -23.71 3.01
C ALA A 64 -12.88 -24.84 2.00
N PRO A 65 -12.72 -24.53 0.70
CA PRO A 65 -12.91 -23.24 0.03
C PRO A 65 -14.30 -23.10 -0.64
N ASP A 66 -15.28 -23.94 -0.28
CA ASP A 66 -16.49 -24.17 -1.09
C ASP A 66 -17.72 -23.37 -0.65
N ARG A 67 -17.86 -23.03 0.64
CA ARG A 67 -19.09 -22.40 1.17
C ARG A 67 -18.87 -21.54 2.41
N LEU A 68 -19.30 -20.28 2.33
CA LEU A 68 -19.41 -19.34 3.45
C LEU A 68 -20.89 -19.02 3.66
N VAL A 69 -21.37 -19.05 4.91
CA VAL A 69 -22.70 -18.54 5.28
C VAL A 69 -22.56 -17.63 6.48
N VAL A 70 -23.08 -16.42 6.35
CA VAL A 70 -23.12 -15.42 7.42
C VAL A 70 -24.55 -14.95 7.67
N ARG A 71 -24.83 -14.53 8.89
CA ARG A 71 -25.99 -13.69 9.20
C ARG A 71 -25.53 -12.25 9.26
N CYS A 72 -26.20 -11.40 8.52
CA CYS A 72 -26.01 -9.96 8.53
C CYS A 72 -27.13 -9.32 9.34
N ARG A 73 -26.80 -8.32 10.16
CA ARG A 73 -27.76 -7.47 10.86
C ARG A 73 -27.47 -6.01 10.55
N GLU A 74 -28.51 -5.31 10.13
CA GLU A 74 -28.55 -3.87 9.90
C GLU A 74 -29.64 -3.27 10.81
N THR A 75 -29.76 -1.95 10.90
CA THR A 75 -30.79 -1.30 11.72
C THR A 75 -32.20 -1.73 11.31
N GLY A 76 -32.82 -2.60 12.11
CA GLY A 76 -34.18 -3.10 11.86
C GLY A 76 -34.30 -4.21 10.81
N ARG A 77 -33.18 -4.79 10.36
CA ARG A 77 -33.15 -5.83 9.32
C ARG A 77 -32.18 -6.95 9.69
N ALA A 78 -32.59 -8.20 9.46
CA ALA A 78 -31.72 -9.37 9.56
C ALA A 78 -31.79 -10.18 8.27
N THR A 79 -30.64 -10.54 7.71
CA THR A 79 -30.53 -11.29 6.46
C THR A 79 -29.54 -12.44 6.62
N ARG A 80 -29.66 -13.43 5.74
CA ARG A 80 -28.73 -14.55 5.65
C ARG A 80 -28.08 -14.57 4.28
N LEU A 81 -26.79 -14.30 4.25
CA LEU A 81 -25.97 -14.29 3.05
C LEU A 81 -25.18 -15.61 2.95
N ALA A 82 -25.31 -16.29 1.82
CA ALA A 82 -24.55 -17.50 1.48
C ALA A 82 -23.74 -17.26 0.20
N CYS A 83 -22.45 -17.58 0.26
CA CYS A 83 -21.54 -17.57 -0.88
C CYS A 83 -21.10 -19.02 -1.13
N ASP A 84 -21.57 -19.61 -2.23
CA ASP A 84 -21.21 -20.95 -2.68
C ASP A 84 -20.22 -20.86 -3.87
N LEU A 85 -19.11 -21.59 -3.78
CA LEU A 85 -18.06 -21.66 -4.80
C LEU A 85 -18.03 -23.05 -5.43
N THR A 86 -18.26 -23.10 -6.74
CA THR A 86 -18.23 -24.35 -7.53
C THR A 86 -17.12 -24.28 -8.57
N SER A 87 -16.16 -25.21 -8.53
CA SER A 87 -15.10 -25.29 -9.54
C SER A 87 -15.68 -25.59 -10.94
N THR A 88 -15.21 -24.87 -11.96
CA THR A 88 -15.62 -25.06 -13.36
C THR A 88 -14.41 -25.43 -14.24
N ALA A 89 -14.63 -25.72 -15.51
CA ALA A 89 -13.55 -26.03 -16.45
C ALA A 89 -12.58 -24.85 -16.72
N HIS A 90 -12.99 -23.62 -16.40
CA HIS A 90 -12.26 -22.39 -16.71
C HIS A 90 -11.93 -21.53 -15.48
N GLY A 91 -12.33 -21.96 -14.28
CA GLY A 91 -12.17 -21.19 -13.05
C GLY A 91 -13.15 -21.67 -11.98
N THR A 92 -13.93 -20.74 -11.42
CA THR A 92 -14.89 -21.02 -10.35
C THR A 92 -16.15 -20.19 -10.55
N ARG A 93 -17.32 -20.79 -10.39
CA ARG A 93 -18.60 -20.08 -10.28
C ARG A 93 -18.82 -19.68 -8.84
N LEU A 94 -19.09 -18.39 -8.61
CA LEU A 94 -19.58 -17.87 -7.34
C LEU A 94 -21.09 -17.66 -7.46
N SER A 95 -21.86 -18.25 -6.55
CA SER A 95 -23.28 -17.97 -6.34
C SER A 95 -23.43 -17.24 -5.01
N VAL A 96 -23.93 -16.00 -5.03
CA VAL A 96 -24.25 -15.21 -3.85
C VAL A 96 -25.76 -15.18 -3.68
N ARG A 97 -26.24 -15.67 -2.54
CA ARG A 97 -27.66 -15.77 -2.20
C ARG A 97 -27.91 -15.05 -0.89
N GLU A 98 -28.77 -14.03 -0.92
CA GLU A 98 -29.20 -13.32 0.28
C GLU A 98 -30.70 -13.50 0.51
N VAL A 99 -31.07 -13.93 1.71
CA VAL A 99 -32.47 -14.13 2.13
C VAL A 99 -32.78 -13.18 3.27
N LEU A 100 -33.87 -12.42 3.15
CA LEU A 100 -34.40 -11.59 4.22
C LEU A 100 -35.03 -12.47 5.31
N GLU A 101 -34.42 -12.54 6.50
CA GLU A 101 -34.96 -13.25 7.67
C GLU A 101 -35.98 -12.36 8.41
N GLU A 102 -35.65 -11.08 8.65
CA GLU A 102 -36.49 -10.09 9.34
C GLU A 102 -36.33 -8.68 8.74
N GLY A 103 -37.38 -7.86 8.80
CA GLY A 103 -37.39 -6.48 8.30
C GLY A 103 -37.98 -6.34 6.89
N ASP A 104 -37.57 -5.29 6.18
CA ASP A 104 -37.91 -4.98 4.78
C ASP A 104 -36.66 -4.39 4.07
N TRP A 105 -36.61 -4.42 2.74
CA TRP A 105 -35.47 -3.88 1.95
C TRP A 105 -35.86 -3.40 0.55
N ASP A 106 -35.03 -2.52 -0.02
CA ASP A 106 -35.03 -2.30 -1.46
C ASP A 106 -34.27 -3.45 -2.13
N ALA A 107 -35.02 -4.45 -2.60
CA ALA A 107 -34.45 -5.65 -3.18
C ALA A 107 -33.73 -5.39 -4.51
N ASP A 108 -34.16 -4.40 -5.28
CA ASP A 108 -33.58 -4.05 -6.57
C ASP A 108 -32.24 -3.33 -6.36
N ALA A 109 -32.20 -2.32 -5.47
CA ALA A 109 -30.96 -1.64 -5.10
C ALA A 109 -29.94 -2.57 -4.43
N ARG A 110 -30.40 -3.53 -3.61
CA ARG A 110 -29.53 -4.57 -3.01
C ARG A 110 -28.97 -5.52 -4.07
N ALA A 111 -29.79 -5.93 -5.04
CA ALA A 111 -29.36 -6.79 -6.14
C ALA A 111 -28.34 -6.10 -7.07
N GLU A 112 -28.56 -4.83 -7.42
CA GLU A 112 -27.61 -4.02 -8.21
C GLU A 112 -26.26 -3.89 -7.49
N GLN A 113 -26.28 -3.62 -6.17
CA GLN A 113 -25.05 -3.54 -5.37
C GLN A 113 -24.31 -4.89 -5.29
N HIS A 114 -25.02 -6.02 -5.22
CA HIS A 114 -24.40 -7.34 -5.29
C HIS A 114 -23.77 -7.60 -6.66
N GLU A 115 -24.48 -7.30 -7.75
CA GLU A 115 -23.96 -7.44 -9.11
C GLU A 115 -22.71 -6.58 -9.32
N GLN A 116 -22.76 -5.30 -8.96
CA GLN A 116 -21.62 -4.38 -9.06
C GLN A 116 -20.42 -4.83 -8.22
N ALA A 117 -20.67 -5.38 -7.03
CA ALA A 117 -19.62 -5.90 -6.15
C ALA A 117 -18.94 -7.14 -6.76
N ILE A 118 -19.70 -8.13 -7.23
CA ILE A 118 -19.13 -9.42 -7.68
C ILE A 118 -18.72 -9.47 -9.15
N THR A 119 -19.24 -8.58 -10.01
CA THR A 119 -18.86 -8.49 -11.44
C THR A 119 -17.85 -7.38 -11.73
N GLY A 120 -17.82 -6.31 -10.93
CA GLY A 120 -16.90 -5.19 -11.10
C GLY A 120 -15.72 -5.21 -10.12
N ARG A 121 -16.01 -5.14 -8.81
CA ARG A 121 -14.97 -4.93 -7.77
C ARG A 121 -14.19 -6.21 -7.45
N LEU A 122 -14.88 -7.35 -7.33
CA LEU A 122 -14.26 -8.64 -7.01
C LEU A 122 -13.30 -9.15 -8.11
N PRO A 123 -13.62 -9.12 -9.43
CA PRO A 123 -12.67 -9.58 -10.44
C PRO A 123 -11.40 -8.73 -10.46
N ALA A 124 -11.50 -7.40 -10.26
CA ALA A 124 -10.34 -6.51 -10.24
C ALA A 124 -9.32 -6.85 -9.14
N ILE A 125 -9.77 -7.20 -7.92
CA ILE A 125 -8.85 -7.65 -6.86
C ILE A 125 -8.29 -9.06 -7.13
N LEU A 126 -9.07 -9.94 -7.77
CA LEU A 126 -8.63 -11.31 -8.08
C LEU A 126 -7.62 -11.37 -9.24
N ASP A 127 -7.78 -10.52 -10.26
CA ASP A 127 -6.80 -10.34 -11.34
C ASP A 127 -5.48 -9.80 -10.77
N TRP A 128 -5.54 -8.80 -9.90
CA TRP A 128 -4.34 -8.30 -9.23
C TRP A 128 -3.66 -9.36 -8.35
N LEU A 129 -4.43 -10.11 -7.56
CA LEU A 129 -3.91 -11.27 -6.83
C LEU A 129 -3.32 -12.33 -7.77
N ALA A 130 -3.79 -12.44 -9.02
CA ALA A 130 -3.16 -13.28 -10.03
C ALA A 130 -1.80 -12.69 -10.47
N PHE A 131 -1.75 -11.40 -10.79
CA PHE A 131 -0.52 -10.71 -11.20
C PHE A 131 0.58 -10.76 -10.12
N GLN A 132 0.25 -10.61 -8.83
CA GLN A 132 1.24 -10.74 -7.74
C GLN A 132 1.90 -12.11 -7.65
N ASN A 133 1.23 -13.17 -8.10
CA ASN A 133 1.80 -14.52 -8.17
C ASN A 133 2.66 -14.75 -9.42
N VAL A 134 2.65 -13.83 -10.39
CA VAL A 134 3.53 -13.87 -11.57
C VAL A 134 4.82 -13.15 -11.23
N ASP A 135 5.75 -13.89 -10.62
CA ASP A 135 7.08 -13.38 -10.28
C ASP A 135 7.89 -13.02 -11.55
N LEU A 136 7.85 -11.73 -11.90
CA LEU A 136 8.59 -11.17 -13.05
C LEU A 136 10.12 -11.27 -12.88
N ARG A 137 10.63 -11.53 -11.67
CA ARG A 137 12.08 -11.65 -11.42
C ARG A 137 12.70 -12.91 -12.02
N ARG A 138 11.91 -13.83 -12.56
CA ARG A 138 12.43 -14.97 -13.34
C ARG A 138 13.18 -14.55 -14.62
N ALA A 139 13.04 -13.30 -15.07
CA ALA A 139 13.75 -12.77 -16.23
C ALA A 139 15.22 -12.35 -15.97
N GLU A 140 15.64 -12.17 -14.71
CA GLU A 140 17.02 -11.77 -14.35
C GLU A 140 17.91 -12.98 -14.02
N GLY A 141 17.36 -14.20 -14.12
CA GLY A 141 18.06 -15.46 -13.93
C GLY A 141 18.76 -16.00 -15.19
N GLY A 142 19.83 -15.34 -15.63
CA GLY A 142 20.86 -15.95 -16.49
C GLY A 142 20.64 -15.92 -18.01
N LEU A 143 21.49 -15.14 -18.68
CA LEU A 143 21.81 -15.30 -20.11
C LEU A 143 22.53 -16.64 -20.36
N THR A 144 21.83 -17.77 -20.41
CA THR A 144 22.30 -19.04 -21.01
C THR A 144 21.15 -20.01 -21.32
N ALA A 145 20.11 -19.53 -21.99
CA ALA A 145 19.35 -20.39 -22.89
C ALA A 145 20.16 -20.59 -24.17
N GLU A 146 21.21 -21.42 -24.12
CA GLU A 146 21.79 -21.94 -25.37
C GLU A 146 20.70 -22.72 -26.09
N LEU A 147 20.28 -22.18 -27.23
CA LEU A 147 19.35 -22.85 -28.14
C LEU A 147 19.95 -24.22 -28.49
N PRO A 148 19.28 -25.34 -28.19
CA PRO A 148 19.75 -26.63 -28.64
C PRO A 148 19.69 -26.65 -30.16
N VAL A 149 20.86 -26.53 -30.80
CA VAL A 149 21.00 -26.65 -32.26
C VAL A 149 20.62 -28.08 -32.62
N VAL A 150 19.36 -28.25 -33.06
CA VAL A 150 18.84 -29.53 -33.54
C VAL A 150 19.59 -29.88 -34.83
N ARG A 151 20.66 -30.68 -34.70
CA ARG A 151 21.33 -31.27 -35.85
C ARG A 151 20.40 -32.30 -36.48
N LEU A 152 19.98 -32.02 -37.71
CA LEU A 152 19.26 -32.94 -38.57
C LEU A 152 20.17 -34.11 -39.01
N LEU A 153 20.19 -35.19 -38.22
CA LEU A 153 20.50 -36.57 -38.62
C LEU A 153 19.47 -37.43 -37.87
N GLY A 154 18.76 -38.38 -38.45
CA GLY A 154 19.03 -39.23 -39.62
C GLY A 154 18.57 -40.64 -39.21
N ASP A 155 17.87 -41.36 -40.08
CA ASP A 155 17.17 -42.61 -39.75
C ASP A 155 17.99 -43.66 -38.97
N ASP A 156 17.36 -44.35 -37.99
CA ASP A 156 17.02 -45.77 -38.20
C ASP A 156 16.09 -46.43 -37.15
N ARG A 157 15.19 -47.28 -37.68
CA ARG A 157 14.61 -48.54 -37.11
C ARG A 157 13.79 -48.60 -35.80
N ARG A 158 12.47 -48.69 -36.02
CA ARG A 158 11.43 -49.52 -35.36
C ARG A 158 11.89 -50.60 -34.33
N ARG A 159 11.25 -50.61 -33.15
CA ARG A 159 10.31 -51.69 -32.69
C ARG A 159 9.55 -51.29 -31.40
N PRO A 160 8.29 -51.72 -31.20
CA PRO A 160 7.49 -51.36 -30.02
C PRO A 160 7.59 -52.39 -28.87
N GLY A 161 7.54 -51.90 -27.62
CA GLY A 161 7.50 -52.70 -26.38
C GLY A 161 6.37 -52.24 -25.45
N ARG A 162 5.68 -53.18 -24.81
CA ARG A 162 4.42 -52.96 -24.07
C ARG A 162 4.62 -52.57 -22.60
N HIS A 163 3.69 -51.75 -22.09
CA HIS A 163 3.16 -51.64 -20.72
C HIS A 163 4.08 -51.93 -19.50
N ARG A 164 4.05 -51.01 -18.51
CA ARG A 164 3.20 -51.18 -17.31
C ARG A 164 3.08 -49.90 -16.48
N VAL A 165 1.90 -49.71 -15.88
CA VAL A 165 1.57 -48.70 -14.87
C VAL A 165 1.92 -49.24 -13.48
N LEU A 166 2.35 -48.36 -12.56
CA LEU A 166 2.12 -48.52 -11.12
C LEU A 166 2.02 -47.14 -10.44
N LEU A 167 1.23 -47.07 -9.36
CA LEU A 167 0.73 -45.85 -8.72
C LEU A 167 1.25 -45.72 -7.27
N ALA A 168 1.39 -44.47 -6.82
CA ALA A 168 1.22 -43.99 -5.43
C ALA A 168 2.15 -44.61 -4.33
N THR A 169 2.31 -44.06 -3.12
CA THR A 169 1.75 -42.86 -2.45
C THR A 169 2.79 -42.34 -1.45
N GLY A 170 2.79 -41.05 -1.11
CA GLY A 170 3.60 -40.50 -0.01
C GLY A 170 2.76 -39.64 0.93
N ALA A 171 2.95 -39.77 2.25
CA ALA A 171 2.21 -39.01 3.26
C ALA A 171 3.13 -38.65 4.44
N VAL A 172 3.20 -37.36 4.80
CA VAL A 172 3.85 -36.84 6.02
C VAL A 172 3.12 -35.58 6.49
N THR A 173 2.56 -35.63 7.70
CA THR A 173 1.97 -34.55 8.52
C THR A 173 1.84 -35.08 9.96
N LEU A 174 1.87 -34.34 11.07
CA LEU A 174 2.26 -32.97 11.42
C LEU A 174 2.47 -32.92 12.96
N ILE A 175 3.22 -31.96 13.50
CA ILE A 175 3.21 -31.55 14.93
C ILE A 175 3.26 -30.01 14.90
N ALA A 176 2.18 -29.29 15.25
CA ALA A 176 1.81 -28.76 16.59
C ALA A 176 2.90 -27.82 17.19
N ALA A 177 2.62 -26.68 17.82
CA ALA A 177 1.37 -25.98 18.21
C ALA A 177 1.71 -24.49 18.45
N THR A 178 0.74 -23.63 18.81
CA THR A 178 0.74 -22.84 20.08
C THR A 178 -0.50 -21.94 20.19
N ALA A 179 -0.88 -21.61 21.43
CA ALA A 179 -1.98 -20.70 21.78
C ALA A 179 -1.53 -19.24 21.92
N GLY A 180 -2.49 -18.32 21.96
CA GLY A 180 -2.26 -16.93 22.37
C GLY A 180 -3.57 -16.20 22.66
N ALA A 181 -3.76 -15.75 23.90
CA ALA A 181 -4.85 -14.88 24.30
C ALA A 181 -4.41 -13.99 25.47
N THR A 182 -4.40 -12.67 25.26
CA THR A 182 -4.33 -11.68 26.34
C THR A 182 -5.20 -10.48 25.99
N VAL A 183 -6.11 -10.16 26.89
CA VAL A 183 -7.06 -9.03 26.88
C VAL A 183 -6.34 -7.74 27.33
N TRP A 184 -6.81 -6.56 26.90
CA TRP A 184 -7.26 -5.45 27.78
C TRP A 184 -7.81 -4.28 26.97
N ALA A 185 -8.95 -3.74 27.42
CA ALA A 185 -9.58 -2.54 26.89
C ALA A 185 -9.38 -1.37 27.86
N THR A 186 -9.42 -0.14 27.34
CA THR A 186 -10.43 0.91 27.66
C THR A 186 -9.99 2.24 27.07
N VAL A 187 -10.83 2.86 26.24
CA VAL A 187 -10.80 4.31 25.94
C VAL A 187 -12.24 4.82 26.03
N GLY A 188 -12.42 5.98 26.65
CA GLY A 188 -13.73 6.59 26.89
C GLY A 188 -14.17 7.58 25.82
N GLU A 189 -15.48 7.85 25.83
CA GLU A 189 -16.22 8.79 25.00
C GLU A 189 -15.56 10.18 24.84
N SER A 190 -15.62 10.76 23.64
CA SER A 190 -15.27 12.16 23.36
C SER A 190 -16.34 12.82 22.47
N PRO A 191 -16.82 14.05 22.77
CA PRO A 191 -18.03 14.60 22.19
C PRO A 191 -17.86 15.27 20.81
N ALA A 192 -18.96 15.33 20.05
CA ALA A 192 -19.01 15.79 18.66
C ALA A 192 -18.74 17.31 18.44
N PRO A 193 -18.16 17.70 17.28
CA PRO A 193 -17.93 19.09 16.90
C PRO A 193 -19.13 19.77 16.20
N ALA A 194 -19.16 21.10 16.25
CA ALA A 194 -20.22 21.94 15.68
C ALA A 194 -20.00 22.34 14.20
N ALA A 195 -21.07 22.81 13.56
CA ALA A 195 -21.18 23.07 12.11
C ALA A 195 -20.35 24.26 11.57
N PRO A 196 -20.00 24.27 10.25
CA PRO A 196 -19.15 25.29 9.63
C PRO A 196 -19.90 26.54 9.13
N THR A 197 -19.16 27.64 8.96
CA THR A 197 -19.58 28.87 8.25
C THR A 197 -19.03 28.93 6.82
N PRO A 198 -19.69 29.65 5.88
CA PRO A 198 -19.33 29.62 4.45
C PRO A 198 -18.21 30.61 4.08
N THR A 199 -17.31 30.19 3.19
CA THR A 199 -16.23 30.99 2.61
C THR A 199 -16.62 31.71 1.33
N THR A 200 -16.00 32.88 1.10
CA THR A 200 -16.23 33.79 -0.03
C THR A 200 -15.48 33.40 -1.31
N SER A 201 -15.96 33.94 -2.45
CA SER A 201 -15.60 33.57 -3.82
C SER A 201 -14.14 33.79 -4.24
N LEU A 202 -13.64 32.89 -5.11
CA LEU A 202 -12.35 32.98 -5.79
C LEU A 202 -12.33 34.02 -6.93
N VAL A 203 -11.18 34.68 -7.10
CA VAL A 203 -10.85 35.56 -8.23
C VAL A 203 -9.67 34.95 -9.01
N MET A 204 -9.76 34.92 -10.34
CA MET A 204 -8.69 34.40 -11.20
C MET A 204 -7.51 35.37 -11.36
N PRO A 205 -6.26 34.87 -11.39
CA PRO A 205 -5.12 35.58 -11.97
C PRO A 205 -5.02 35.32 -13.50
N SER A 206 -4.59 36.35 -14.24
CA SER A 206 -4.42 36.31 -15.70
C SER A 206 -2.95 36.06 -16.09
N SER A 207 -2.73 35.39 -17.23
CA SER A 207 -1.39 35.05 -17.74
C SER A 207 -0.76 36.19 -18.55
N ALA A 208 0.53 36.48 -18.31
CA ALA A 208 1.32 37.38 -19.15
C ALA A 208 2.77 36.89 -19.33
N THR A 209 3.15 36.63 -20.57
CA THR A 209 4.48 36.12 -20.98
C THR A 209 5.36 37.26 -21.51
N PRO A 210 6.64 37.38 -21.10
CA PRO A 210 7.60 38.27 -21.77
C PRO A 210 8.31 37.58 -22.95
N ALA A 211 8.41 38.27 -24.09
CA ALA A 211 9.10 37.80 -25.29
C ALA A 211 10.58 38.26 -25.34
N ALA A 212 11.43 37.49 -26.03
CA ALA A 212 12.85 37.79 -26.23
C ALA A 212 13.13 38.48 -27.59
N ARG A 213 14.19 39.30 -27.67
CA ARG A 213 14.82 39.71 -28.94
C ARG A 213 16.33 40.01 -28.78
N PRO A 214 17.20 39.68 -29.76
CA PRO A 214 18.67 39.81 -29.64
C PRO A 214 19.27 40.91 -30.53
N THR A 215 20.54 41.29 -30.28
CA THR A 215 21.60 41.35 -31.32
C THR A 215 23.04 41.46 -30.79
N THR A 216 24.00 41.18 -31.67
CA THR A 216 25.44 40.97 -31.49
C THR A 216 26.33 42.20 -31.78
N ALA A 217 27.54 42.27 -31.20
CA ALA A 217 28.74 42.77 -31.90
C ALA A 217 30.08 42.34 -31.22
N ARG A 218 31.09 42.06 -32.06
CA ARG A 218 32.53 41.73 -31.80
C ARG A 218 33.33 42.80 -32.60
N PRO A 219 34.54 43.32 -32.23
CA PRO A 219 35.76 42.50 -32.05
C PRO A 219 36.89 42.96 -31.10
N THR A 220 37.85 42.03 -30.95
CA THR A 220 39.23 42.06 -30.38
C THR A 220 40.24 42.82 -31.30
N PRO A 221 41.59 42.95 -31.03
CA PRO A 221 42.46 42.28 -30.02
C PRO A 221 43.65 43.07 -29.38
N SER A 222 44.32 42.42 -28.40
CA SER A 222 45.79 42.12 -28.38
C SER A 222 46.73 42.70 -27.27
N ALA A 223 47.43 41.77 -26.58
CA ALA A 223 48.80 41.83 -25.99
C ALA A 223 49.11 42.87 -24.85
N SER A 224 50.07 42.67 -23.91
CA SER A 224 51.09 41.62 -23.73
C SER A 224 51.62 41.51 -22.26
N ARG A 225 51.99 40.29 -21.84
CA ARG A 225 53.03 39.87 -20.86
C ARG A 225 53.61 40.87 -19.83
N ARG A 226 53.72 40.42 -18.56
CA ARG A 226 54.99 39.99 -17.89
C ARG A 226 54.78 39.50 -16.44
N SER A 227 55.41 38.38 -16.06
CA SER A 227 55.70 38.00 -14.67
C SER A 227 57.04 38.62 -14.22
N PRO A 228 57.33 38.75 -12.91
CA PRO A 228 57.97 37.64 -12.17
C PRO A 228 57.61 37.52 -10.66
N SER A 229 58.11 36.43 -10.05
CA SER A 229 58.16 36.08 -8.61
C SER A 229 59.62 36.31 -8.09
N PRO A 230 60.04 36.17 -6.80
CA PRO A 230 59.37 35.70 -5.57
C PRO A 230 59.61 36.55 -4.28
N SER A 231 59.20 36.02 -3.11
CA SER A 231 59.26 36.58 -1.74
C SER A 231 60.66 36.85 -1.14
N PRO A 232 60.73 37.55 0.02
CA PRO A 232 61.05 36.81 1.27
C PRO A 232 60.23 37.22 2.52
N THR A 233 60.25 36.34 3.54
CA THR A 233 59.44 36.38 4.79
C THR A 233 60.23 36.89 6.00
N PRO A 234 59.60 37.68 6.89
CA PRO A 234 59.55 37.36 8.34
C PRO A 234 58.18 37.74 8.97
N SER A 235 57.72 37.26 10.13
CA SER A 235 58.12 36.19 11.08
C SER A 235 56.87 35.77 11.90
N PRO A 236 56.72 34.53 12.41
CA PRO A 236 55.47 34.10 13.07
C PRO A 236 55.35 34.52 14.55
N THR A 237 54.27 35.24 14.87
CA THR A 237 53.80 35.50 16.25
C THR A 237 53.05 34.27 16.78
N PRO A 238 53.20 33.85 18.06
CA PRO A 238 52.52 32.66 18.58
C PRO A 238 51.00 32.81 18.64
N SER A 239 50.30 32.04 17.81
CA SER A 239 48.83 31.95 17.84
C SER A 239 48.32 31.35 19.14
N ARG A 240 47.32 31.99 19.75
CA ARG A 240 46.62 31.45 20.92
C ARG A 240 45.81 30.22 20.53
N THR A 241 46.05 29.09 21.19
CA THR A 241 45.22 27.89 21.07
C THR A 241 43.78 28.21 21.45
N ALA A 242 42.85 28.10 20.50
CA ALA A 242 41.43 28.18 20.80
C ALA A 242 40.98 26.87 21.47
N SER A 243 40.55 26.94 22.73
CA SER A 243 39.93 25.80 23.40
C SER A 243 38.68 25.33 22.64
N PRO A 244 38.47 24.01 22.48
CA PRO A 244 37.25 23.51 21.86
C PRO A 244 36.04 23.87 22.72
N LYS A 245 35.07 24.59 22.13
CA LYS A 245 33.75 24.79 22.76
C LYS A 245 33.05 23.44 22.86
N PRO A 246 32.36 23.13 23.98
CA PRO A 246 31.56 21.91 24.08
C PRO A 246 30.41 21.96 23.07
N SER A 247 30.26 20.88 22.30
CA SER A 247 29.13 20.71 21.39
C SER A 247 27.84 20.59 22.18
N THR A 248 27.05 21.67 22.22
CA THR A 248 25.67 21.62 22.71
C THR A 248 24.89 20.58 21.90
N VAL A 249 24.42 19.53 22.57
CA VAL A 249 23.53 18.52 22.00
C VAL A 249 22.26 19.23 21.56
N GLY A 250 22.12 19.46 20.25
CA GLY A 250 20.98 20.17 19.69
C GLY A 250 19.69 19.37 19.85
N VAL A 251 18.59 20.05 20.20
CA VAL A 251 17.26 19.45 20.38
C VAL A 251 16.93 18.54 19.19
N PRO A 252 16.51 17.28 19.40
CA PRO A 252 16.17 16.38 18.31
C PRO A 252 14.98 16.92 17.50
N LEU A 253 14.92 16.53 16.23
CA LEU A 253 13.71 16.70 15.43
C LEU A 253 12.63 15.75 15.95
N SER A 254 11.36 16.13 15.83
CA SER A 254 10.22 15.24 16.04
C SER A 254 9.48 15.02 14.74
N ALA A 255 8.94 13.82 14.54
CA ALA A 255 8.16 13.46 13.35
C ALA A 255 6.85 12.79 13.77
N THR A 256 5.76 13.08 13.07
CA THR A 256 4.52 12.29 13.09
C THR A 256 4.31 11.62 11.74
N TYR A 257 3.68 10.45 11.73
CA TYR A 257 3.30 9.70 10.53
C TYR A 257 1.80 9.42 10.49
N GLU A 258 1.19 9.53 9.31
CA GLU A 258 -0.19 9.14 9.03
C GLU A 258 -0.30 8.44 7.67
N THR A 259 -1.18 7.43 7.57
CA THR A 259 -1.68 6.96 6.26
C THR A 259 -2.91 7.79 5.89
N VAL A 260 -2.75 8.71 4.93
CA VAL A 260 -3.79 9.66 4.52
C VAL A 260 -4.80 9.06 3.53
N THR A 261 -4.44 7.97 2.85
CA THR A 261 -5.33 7.26 1.92
C THR A 261 -4.86 5.82 1.75
N ASP A 262 -5.65 4.84 2.20
CA ASP A 262 -5.47 3.44 1.77
C ASP A 262 -5.99 3.26 0.34
N ARG A 263 -5.38 2.32 -0.40
CA ARG A 263 -5.76 1.94 -1.76
C ARG A 263 -5.54 0.46 -1.94
N ILE A 264 -6.19 -0.09 -2.96
CA ILE A 264 -6.14 -1.52 -3.27
C ILE A 264 -4.68 -2.03 -3.42
N PHE A 265 -3.76 -1.20 -3.93
CA PHE A 265 -2.38 -1.58 -4.25
C PHE A 265 -1.29 -0.81 -3.45
N GLY A 266 -1.60 -0.44 -2.21
CA GLY A 266 -0.71 0.33 -1.33
C GLY A 266 -1.41 1.59 -0.82
N TYR A 267 -0.66 2.57 -0.32
CA TYR A 267 -1.24 3.70 0.42
C TYR A 267 -0.50 5.01 0.16
N ARG A 268 -1.08 6.13 0.58
CA ARG A 268 -0.40 7.43 0.62
C ARG A 268 0.01 7.75 2.06
N GLY A 269 1.31 7.76 2.30
CA GLY A 269 1.89 8.20 3.58
C GLY A 269 2.08 9.71 3.61
N GLU A 270 1.95 10.28 4.81
CA GLU A 270 2.40 11.63 5.14
C GLU A 270 3.29 11.60 6.39
N VAL A 271 4.39 12.35 6.36
CA VAL A 271 5.23 12.62 7.52
C VAL A 271 5.31 14.12 7.76
N VAL A 272 4.97 14.56 8.98
CA VAL A 272 5.16 15.94 9.41
C VAL A 272 6.38 16.01 10.33
N LEU A 273 7.47 16.56 9.82
CA LEU A 273 8.73 16.75 10.52
C LEU A 273 8.80 18.15 11.14
N ARG A 274 9.08 18.26 12.44
CA ARG A 274 9.16 19.53 13.17
C ARG A 274 10.56 19.75 13.76
N ASN A 275 11.04 21.00 13.68
CA ASN A 275 12.23 21.44 14.40
C ASN A 275 11.84 22.26 15.64
N PRO A 276 11.75 21.65 16.84
CA PRO A 276 11.44 22.38 18.07
C PRO A 276 12.60 23.25 18.58
N GLY A 277 13.80 23.14 17.99
CA GLY A 277 14.95 23.96 18.36
C GLY A 277 14.86 25.40 17.81
N PRO A 278 15.55 26.38 18.44
CA PRO A 278 15.58 27.76 17.97
C PRO A 278 16.53 27.99 16.78
N SER A 279 17.33 26.99 16.40
CA SER A 279 18.34 27.08 15.34
C SER A 279 17.94 26.24 14.12
N PRO A 280 18.23 26.69 12.87
CA PRO A 280 18.04 25.87 11.69
C PRO A 280 18.81 24.55 11.76
N ARG A 281 18.20 23.47 11.26
CA ARG A 281 18.85 22.17 11.04
C ARG A 281 19.34 22.10 9.59
N PRO A 282 20.66 22.18 9.31
CA PRO A 282 21.20 22.11 7.95
C PRO A 282 21.12 20.67 7.45
N GLY A 283 20.06 20.37 6.70
CA GLY A 283 19.68 19.01 6.34
C GLY A 283 18.96 18.27 7.47
N TRP A 284 18.09 17.35 7.07
CA TRP A 284 17.38 16.42 7.94
C TRP A 284 17.19 15.09 7.22
N THR A 285 16.84 14.06 7.97
CA THR A 285 16.62 12.72 7.44
C THR A 285 15.44 12.07 8.14
N VAL A 286 14.54 11.49 7.36
CA VAL A 286 13.48 10.59 7.80
C VAL A 286 13.69 9.24 7.12
N THR A 287 13.65 8.17 7.89
CA THR A 287 13.78 6.81 7.40
C THR A 287 12.46 6.09 7.61
N VAL A 288 11.88 5.56 6.54
CA VAL A 288 10.65 4.76 6.55
C VAL A 288 11.02 3.35 6.09
N MET A 289 10.66 2.36 6.90
CA MET A 289 10.85 0.95 6.57
C MET A 289 9.53 0.40 6.06
N LEU A 290 9.50 0.02 4.79
CA LEU A 290 8.37 -0.64 4.16
C LEU A 290 8.42 -2.16 4.38
N HIS A 291 7.39 -2.86 3.92
CA HIS A 291 7.40 -4.32 3.84
C HIS A 291 8.10 -4.81 2.56
N ASP A 292 8.46 -6.10 2.53
CA ASP A 292 9.21 -6.68 1.42
C ASP A 292 8.49 -6.55 0.07
N GLY A 293 9.21 -6.04 -0.93
CA GLY A 293 8.70 -5.85 -2.29
C GLY A 293 7.89 -4.56 -2.52
N ALA A 294 7.61 -3.77 -1.46
CA ALA A 294 6.97 -2.47 -1.61
C ALA A 294 7.91 -1.42 -2.26
N THR A 295 7.34 -0.45 -2.97
CA THR A 295 8.09 0.61 -3.69
C THR A 295 7.48 1.99 -3.49
N VAL A 296 8.31 3.03 -3.43
CA VAL A 296 7.87 4.43 -3.30
C VAL A 296 7.87 5.15 -4.64
N GLY A 297 6.86 6.00 -4.86
CA GLY A 297 6.82 7.00 -5.92
C GLY A 297 6.02 8.23 -5.49
N GLY A 298 5.88 9.20 -6.39
CA GLY A 298 5.03 10.38 -6.16
C GLY A 298 5.41 11.20 -4.93
N VAL A 299 6.72 11.33 -4.65
CA VAL A 299 7.23 12.03 -3.48
C VAL A 299 7.13 13.54 -3.67
N ASP A 300 6.61 14.23 -2.67
CA ASP A 300 6.54 15.69 -2.56
C ASP A 300 7.11 16.15 -1.21
N GLY A 301 7.72 17.34 -1.18
CA GLY A 301 8.34 17.92 0.02
C GLY A 301 9.71 17.34 0.43
N ALA A 302 10.22 16.33 -0.27
CA ALA A 302 11.52 15.70 -0.01
C ALA A 302 12.17 15.11 -1.27
N GLU A 303 13.49 14.94 -1.23
CA GLU A 303 14.18 13.95 -2.06
C GLU A 303 14.08 12.57 -1.39
N ALA A 304 13.98 11.50 -2.18
CA ALA A 304 13.87 10.13 -1.66
C ALA A 304 14.84 9.18 -2.35
N THR A 305 15.51 8.34 -1.55
CA THR A 305 16.28 7.18 -2.02
C THR A 305 15.76 5.93 -1.34
N GLN A 306 15.49 4.86 -2.11
CA GLN A 306 15.05 3.58 -1.58
C GLN A 306 16.14 2.51 -1.81
N ASP A 307 16.51 1.80 -0.75
CA ASP A 307 17.39 0.63 -0.78
C ASP A 307 16.65 -0.56 -0.14
N GLY A 308 16.24 -1.53 -0.96
CA GLY A 308 15.37 -2.62 -0.55
C GLY A 308 14.08 -2.12 0.11
N ALA A 309 13.85 -2.50 1.36
CA ALA A 309 12.71 -2.08 2.17
C ALA A 309 12.90 -0.69 2.84
N VAL A 310 14.10 -0.11 2.82
CA VAL A 310 14.42 1.13 3.55
C VAL A 310 14.36 2.33 2.62
N VAL A 311 13.47 3.27 2.92
CA VAL A 311 13.31 4.54 2.21
C VAL A 311 13.89 5.65 3.07
N THR A 312 14.81 6.41 2.51
CA THR A 312 15.44 7.57 3.15
C THR A 312 14.99 8.84 2.45
N PHE A 313 14.27 9.68 3.18
CA PHE A 313 13.86 11.01 2.76
C PHE A 313 14.81 12.06 3.32
N THR A 314 15.22 13.00 2.47
CA THR A 314 16.09 14.13 2.82
C THR A 314 15.55 15.42 2.21
N GLY A 315 15.91 16.56 2.80
CA GLY A 315 15.52 17.84 2.25
C GLY A 315 16.30 19.03 2.83
N GLU A 316 15.90 20.21 2.38
CA GLU A 316 16.53 21.49 2.68
C GLU A 316 16.51 21.86 4.17
N ALA A 317 17.36 22.82 4.53
CA ALA A 317 17.55 23.22 5.92
C ALA A 317 16.24 23.67 6.60
N LEU A 318 15.80 22.95 7.63
CA LEU A 318 14.54 23.22 8.34
C LEU A 318 14.77 24.31 9.41
N PRO A 319 14.18 25.52 9.30
CA PRO A 319 14.41 26.59 10.26
C PRO A 319 13.90 26.25 11.67
N GLY A 320 14.39 26.96 12.68
CA GLY A 320 13.94 26.77 14.05
C GLY A 320 12.46 27.10 14.23
N GLY A 321 11.72 26.26 14.94
CA GLY A 321 10.27 26.38 15.15
C GLY A 321 9.40 26.09 13.92
N GLN A 322 9.98 25.64 12.80
CA GLN A 322 9.24 25.34 11.57
C GLN A 322 9.00 23.83 11.38
N SER A 323 8.11 23.50 10.44
CA SER A 323 7.78 22.13 10.06
C SER A 323 7.92 21.93 8.54
N ALA A 324 8.24 20.71 8.12
CA ALA A 324 8.18 20.25 6.75
C ALA A 324 7.17 19.10 6.65
N ILE A 325 6.47 19.00 5.51
CA ILE A 325 5.53 17.92 5.22
C ILE A 325 6.11 17.12 4.06
N ILE A 326 6.15 15.79 4.21
CA ILE A 326 6.61 14.85 3.19
C ILE A 326 5.41 13.99 2.81
N ARG A 327 5.03 13.95 1.54
CA ARG A 327 3.93 13.09 1.05
C ARG A 327 4.49 12.12 0.01
N PHE A 328 4.07 10.86 0.07
CA PHE A 328 4.56 9.84 -0.86
C PHE A 328 3.52 8.75 -1.10
N ASP A 329 3.52 8.18 -2.30
CA ASP A 329 2.70 7.03 -2.66
C ASP A 329 3.53 5.75 -2.54
N VAL A 330 3.07 4.82 -1.71
CA VAL A 330 3.62 3.46 -1.60
C VAL A 330 2.80 2.52 -2.49
N ARG A 331 3.49 1.66 -3.23
CA ARG A 331 2.92 0.50 -3.91
C ARG A 331 3.37 -0.75 -3.19
N ASP A 332 2.45 -1.47 -2.54
CA ASP A 332 2.75 -2.69 -1.78
C ASP A 332 2.14 -3.92 -2.47
N PRO A 333 2.89 -5.02 -2.66
CA PRO A 333 2.37 -6.26 -3.24
C PRO A 333 1.41 -7.02 -2.33
N ASN A 334 1.45 -6.80 -1.00
CA ASN A 334 0.51 -7.41 -0.06
C ASN A 334 -0.66 -6.46 0.21
N PRO A 335 -1.92 -6.88 -0.02
CA PRO A 335 -3.07 -6.01 0.20
C PRO A 335 -3.28 -5.69 1.69
N SER A 336 -2.75 -6.49 2.62
CA SER A 336 -2.92 -6.27 4.06
C SER A 336 -1.97 -5.25 4.68
N HIS A 337 -1.15 -4.56 3.88
CA HIS A 337 -0.31 -3.47 4.36
C HIS A 337 -0.94 -2.11 4.00
N ASP A 338 -1.37 -1.40 5.04
CA ASP A 338 -1.94 -0.05 5.04
C ASP A 338 -0.97 1.00 5.62
N ALA A 339 0.13 0.55 6.21
CA ALA A 339 1.14 1.37 6.86
C ALA A 339 2.57 0.80 6.65
N PRO A 340 3.64 1.60 6.87
CA PRO A 340 5.01 1.11 6.89
C PRO A 340 5.28 0.27 8.15
N ALA A 341 6.25 -0.64 8.06
CA ALA A 341 6.71 -1.44 9.20
C ALA A 341 7.37 -0.58 10.30
N ALA A 342 8.02 0.54 9.93
CA ALA A 342 8.52 1.54 10.87
C ALA A 342 8.72 2.93 10.21
N CYS A 343 8.77 3.97 11.04
CA CYS A 343 9.15 5.33 10.66
C CYS A 343 10.03 5.94 11.76
N ALA A 344 11.11 6.64 11.39
CA ALA A 344 11.98 7.36 12.33
C ALA A 344 12.59 8.62 11.71
N THR A 345 12.94 9.61 12.54
CA THR A 345 13.85 10.71 12.19
C THR A 345 15.14 10.62 13.01
N GLY A 346 16.25 10.35 12.32
CA GLY A 346 17.49 9.89 12.97
C GLY A 346 17.23 8.65 13.82
N ASN A 347 17.44 8.75 15.14
CA ASN A 347 17.20 7.66 16.10
C ASN A 347 15.85 7.77 16.84
N THR A 348 14.98 8.70 16.46
CA THR A 348 13.69 8.94 17.14
C THR A 348 12.56 8.35 16.30
N PRO A 349 11.75 7.40 16.79
CA PRO A 349 10.60 6.88 16.04
C PRO A 349 9.57 7.99 15.79
N CYS A 350 8.86 7.91 14.67
CA CYS A 350 7.73 8.78 14.39
C CYS A 350 6.58 8.44 15.34
N ALA A 351 5.91 9.45 15.88
CA ALA A 351 4.64 9.25 16.59
C ALA A 351 3.50 9.05 15.57
N PRO A 352 2.39 8.38 15.93
CA PRO A 352 1.14 8.54 15.17
C PRO A 352 0.71 10.01 15.19
N ALA A 353 0.06 10.46 14.12
CA ALA A 353 -0.49 11.81 13.98
C ALA A 353 -1.66 12.09 14.93
#